data_AF-A0A4D4LCU1-F1
#
_entry.id   AF-A0A4D4LCU1-F1
#
_cell.length_a   1.000
_cell.length_b   1.000
_cell.length_c   1.000
_cell.angle_alpha   90.00
_cell.angle_beta   90.00
_cell.angle_gamma   90.00
#
_symmetry.space_group_name_H-M   'P 1'
#
loop_
_entity.id
_entity.type
_entity.pdbx_description
1 polymer ?
#
loop_
_entity_poly.entity_id
_entity_poly.type
_entity_poly.pdbx_seq_one_letter_code
_entity_poly.pdbx_strand_id
1 'polypeptide(L)' 'MLGRVPAVFHAGVQDVLLAAFAVAVDAWRARHGRAAAGEPVVVDVEGHGRSHRLSANVDLARTVGWFTTLYPCGWRRAR' A
#
# COMPACT_ATOMS: atom_id res chain seq x y z
N MET A 1 -7.39 1.38 17.82
CA MET A 1 -6.94 0.30 16.91
C MET A 1 -7.72 0.34 15.61
N LEU A 2 -7.06 0.20 14.46
CA LEU A 2 -7.72 0.20 13.15
C LEU A 2 -8.44 -1.12 12.81
N GLY A 3 -8.36 -2.17 13.63
CA GLY A 3 -8.73 -3.55 13.25
C GLY A 3 -10.15 -3.78 12.74
N ARG A 4 -11.13 -2.92 13.06
CA ARG A 4 -12.52 -3.09 12.58
C ARG A 4 -12.66 -2.82 11.09
N VAL A 5 -11.98 -1.80 10.56
CA VAL A 5 -12.13 -1.39 9.15
C VAL A 5 -11.54 -2.45 8.20
N PRO A 6 -10.28 -2.91 8.35
CA PRO A 6 -9.74 -3.96 7.49
C PRO A 6 -10.57 -5.24 7.55
N ALA A 7 -11.10 -5.61 8.72
CA ALA A 7 -11.93 -6.81 8.89
C ALA A 7 -13.22 -6.76 8.05
N VAL A 8 -13.93 -5.61 8.04
CA VAL A 8 -15.17 -5.44 7.25
C VAL A 8 -14.91 -5.49 5.75
N PHE A 9 -13.76 -5.02 5.31
CA PHE A 9 -13.37 -5.00 3.89
C PHE A 9 -12.55 -6.22 3.45
N HIS A 10 -12.36 -7.21 4.32
CA HIS A 10 -11.48 -8.36 4.08
C HIS A 10 -10.08 -7.95 3.57
N ALA A 11 -9.56 -6.86 4.13
CA ALA A 11 -8.32 -6.22 3.73
C ALA A 11 -7.29 -6.25 4.87
N GLY A 12 -6.03 -5.99 4.53
CA GLY A 12 -4.98 -5.72 5.49
C GLY A 12 -5.04 -4.28 6.01
N VAL A 13 -4.35 -4.02 7.12
CA VAL A 13 -4.21 -2.65 7.65
C VAL A 13 -3.53 -1.74 6.62
N GLN A 14 -2.57 -2.28 5.87
CA GLN A 14 -1.81 -1.54 4.88
C GLN A 14 -2.71 -1.04 3.73
N ASP A 15 -3.64 -1.86 3.25
CA ASP A 15 -4.62 -1.48 2.22
C ASP A 15 -5.46 -0.27 2.66
N VAL A 16 -5.93 -0.27 3.91
CA VAL A 16 -6.72 0.82 4.48
C VAL A 16 -5.90 2.11 4.58
N LEU A 17 -4.64 2.00 5.00
CA LEU A 17 -3.74 3.15 5.10
C LEU A 17 -3.41 3.74 3.73
N LEU A 18 -3.13 2.90 2.74
CA LEU A 18 -2.84 3.35 1.39
C LEU A 18 -4.06 4.00 0.72
N ALA A 19 -5.26 3.45 0.92
CA ALA A 19 -6.49 4.06 0.44
C ALA A 19 -6.74 5.43 1.08
N ALA A 20 -6.57 5.54 2.41
CA ALA A 20 -6.70 6.81 3.11
C ALA A 20 -5.64 7.83 2.67
N PHE A 21 -4.41 7.37 2.42
CA PHE A 21 -3.32 8.21 1.92
C PHE A 21 -3.63 8.76 0.52
N ALA A 22 -4.10 7.92 -0.41
CA ALA A 22 -4.49 8.35 -1.75
C ALA A 22 -5.59 9.45 -1.70
N VAL A 23 -6.62 9.26 -0.86
CA VAL A 23 -7.68 10.27 -0.64
C VAL A 23 -7.11 11.57 -0.06
N ALA A 24 -6.18 11.48 0.90
CA ALA A 24 -5.57 12.64 1.52
C ALA A 24 -4.71 13.45 0.54
N VAL A 25 -3.92 12.77 -0.31
CA VAL A 25 -3.10 13.40 -1.36
C VAL A 25 -3.99 14.10 -2.39
N ASP A 26 -5.05 13.44 -2.85
CA ASP A 26 -6.01 14.03 -3.78
C ASP A 26 -6.66 15.30 -3.20
N ALA A 27 -7.13 15.23 -1.96
CA ALA A 27 -7.72 16.38 -1.27
C ALA A 27 -6.71 17.51 -1.07
N TRP A 28 -5.44 17.19 -0.81
CA TRP A 28 -4.37 18.17 -0.73
C TRP A 28 -4.10 18.82 -2.10
N ARG A 29 -3.97 18.04 -3.17
CA ARG A 29 -3.75 18.55 -4.55
C ARG A 29 -4.87 19.52 -4.96
N ALA A 30 -6.13 19.15 -4.71
CA ALA A 30 -7.28 19.99 -5.00
C ALA A 30 -7.22 21.34 -4.26
N ARG A 31 -6.91 21.33 -2.95
CA ARG A 31 -6.80 22.56 -2.15
C ARG A 31 -5.69 23.52 -2.60
N HIS A 32 -4.66 22.99 -3.28
CA HIS A 32 -3.49 23.77 -3.70
C HIS A 32 -3.49 24.08 -5.21
N GLY A 33 -4.62 23.87 -5.91
CA GLY A 33 -4.71 24.12 -7.36
C GLY A 33 -3.84 23.19 -8.21
N ARG A 34 -3.46 22.03 -7.66
CA ARG A 34 -2.61 21.01 -8.30
C ARG A 34 -3.40 19.79 -8.78
N ALA A 35 -4.74 19.89 -8.84
CA ALA A 35 -5.58 18.79 -9.29
C ALA A 35 -5.59 18.73 -10.82
N ALA A 36 -4.75 17.88 -11.40
CA ALA A 36 -4.97 17.39 -12.75
C ALA A 36 -6.02 16.25 -12.69
N ALA A 37 -7.11 16.40 -13.44
CA ALA A 37 -8.18 15.41 -13.44
C ALA A 37 -7.63 14.04 -13.88
N GLY A 38 -7.77 13.03 -13.00
CA GLY A 38 -7.35 11.66 -13.29
C GLY A 38 -5.85 11.38 -13.13
N GLU A 39 -5.06 12.32 -12.59
CA GLU A 39 -3.66 12.04 -12.26
C GLU A 39 -3.57 11.00 -11.14
N PRO A 40 -2.86 9.87 -11.35
CA PRO A 40 -2.75 8.84 -10.33
C PRO A 40 -1.92 9.32 -9.13
N VAL A 41 -2.21 8.77 -7.96
CA VAL A 41 -1.28 8.78 -6.82
C VAL A 41 -0.46 7.51 -6.93
N VAL A 42 0.86 7.62 -7.07
CA VAL A 42 1.79 6.48 -7.12
C VAL A 42 2.78 6.63 -5.98
N VAL A 43 3.00 5.54 -5.24
CA VAL A 43 3.96 5.47 -4.15
C VAL A 43 4.77 4.18 -4.24
N ASP A 44 6.01 4.23 -3.79
CA ASP A 44 6.78 3.02 -3.53
C ASP A 44 6.34 2.42 -2.20
N VAL A 45 6.02 1.13 -2.23
CA VAL A 45 5.58 0.38 -1.07
C VAL A 45 6.66 -0.60 -0.66
N GLU A 46 7.05 -0.51 0.61
CA GLU A 46 7.94 -1.48 1.23
C GLU A 46 7.16 -2.65 1.82
N GLY A 47 7.69 -3.86 1.61
CA GLY A 47 7.20 -5.09 2.20
C GLY A 47 8.32 -5.85 2.92
N HIS A 48 7.95 -6.75 3.83
CA HIS A 48 8.89 -7.55 4.60
C HIS A 48 9.74 -8.52 3.75
N GLY A 49 9.31 -8.82 2.51
CA GLY A 49 9.96 -9.73 1.55
C GLY A 49 10.05 -11.21 1.93
N ARG A 50 9.73 -11.57 3.17
CA ARG A 50 9.60 -12.96 3.64
C ARG A 50 8.30 -13.64 3.19
N SER A 51 8.07 -13.70 1.88
CA SER A 51 6.88 -14.37 1.33
C SER A 51 7.04 -15.89 1.32
N HIS A 52 6.04 -16.62 1.83
CA HIS A 52 5.98 -18.09 1.73
C HIS A 52 5.84 -18.61 0.28
N ARG A 53 5.59 -17.70 -0.68
CA ARG A 53 5.48 -18.02 -2.11
C ARG A 53 6.83 -18.06 -2.84
N LEU A 54 7.94 -17.73 -2.17
CA LEU A 54 9.27 -17.73 -2.80
C LEU A 54 9.68 -19.13 -3.27
N SER A 55 9.37 -20.16 -2.48
CA SER A 55 9.55 -21.59 -2.83
C SER A 55 8.93 -22.46 -1.73
N ALA A 56 8.43 -23.64 -2.07
CA ALA A 56 7.82 -24.58 -1.12
C ALA A 56 8.78 -25.03 0.01
N ASN A 57 10.08 -24.94 -0.22
CA ASN A 57 11.11 -25.44 0.70
C ASN A 57 11.94 -24.33 1.38
N VAL A 58 11.52 -23.06 1.28
CA VAL A 58 12.27 -21.93 1.84
C VAL A 58 11.50 -21.30 3.00
N ASP A 59 12.05 -21.40 4.21
CA ASP A 59 11.57 -20.71 5.41
C ASP A 59 12.56 -19.62 5.85
N LEU A 60 12.08 -18.37 5.86
CA LEU A 60 12.86 -17.18 6.25
C LEU A 60 12.43 -16.60 7.60
N ALA A 61 11.53 -17.28 8.34
CA ALA A 61 10.93 -16.75 9.57
C ALA A 61 11.98 -16.42 10.65
N ARG A 62 13.11 -17.13 10.66
CA ARG A 62 14.19 -16.97 11.66
C ARG A 62 15.53 -16.54 11.05
N THR A 63 15.51 -16.05 9.81
CA THR A 63 16.73 -15.63 9.11
C THR A 63 16.92 -14.12 9.24
N VAL A 64 18.08 -13.72 9.77
CA VAL A 64 18.50 -12.31 9.81
C VAL A 64 19.13 -11.94 8.46
N GLY A 65 18.71 -10.80 7.91
CA GLY A 65 19.18 -10.31 6.62
C GLY A 65 18.30 -9.16 6.13
N TRP A 66 18.72 -8.51 5.04
CA TRP A 66 17.95 -7.47 4.38
C TRP A 66 17.03 -8.10 3.34
N PHE A 67 15.76 -8.27 3.69
CA PHE A 67 14.75 -8.89 2.81
C PHE A 67 13.74 -7.89 2.22
N THR A 68 13.80 -6.61 2.59
CA THR A 68 12.82 -5.60 2.15
C THR A 68 12.59 -5.64 0.64
N THR A 69 11.33 -5.77 0.25
CA THR A 69 10.89 -5.63 -1.14
C THR A 69 10.36 -4.23 -1.36
N LEU A 70 10.62 -3.66 -2.54
CA LEU A 70 10.05 -2.39 -2.97
C LEU A 70 9.23 -2.63 -4.24
N TYR A 71 7.99 -2.13 -4.28
CA TYR A 71 7.17 -2.20 -5.49
C TYR A 71 6.32 -0.94 -5.65
N PRO A 72 6.09 -0.47 -6.88
CA PRO A 72 5.22 0.66 -7.13
C PRO A 72 3.76 0.25 -6.94
N CYS A 73 3.00 1.07 -6.22
CA CYS A 73 1.56 0.94 -6.08
C CYS A 73 0.91 2.26 -6.50
N GLY A 74 -0.22 2.18 -7.23
CA GLY A 74 -0.89 3.38 -7.71
C GLY A 74 -2.40 3.27 -7.73
N TRP A 75 -3.06 4.39 -7.44
CA TRP A 75 -4.52 4.53 -7.50
C TRP A 75 -4.90 5.53 -8.57
N ARG A 76 -5.98 5.22 -9.30
CA ARG A 76 -6.69 6.18 -10.13
C ARG A 76 -8.07 6.40 -9.53
N ARG A 77 -8.58 7.62 -9.63
CA ARG A 77 -9.99 7.88 -9.38
C ARG A 77 -10.83 7.06 -10.37
N ALA A 78 -11.85 6.37 -9.86
CA ALA A 78 -12.92 5.87 -10.69
C ALA A 78 -13.59 7.08 -11.37
N ARG A 79 -13.86 6.94 -12.67
CA ARG A 79 -14.58 7.96 -13.47
C ARG A 79 -16.01 8.09 -12.99
#